data_AF-A0A521INW5-F1
#
_entry.id   AF-A0A521INW5-F1
#
_cell.length_a   1.000
_cell.length_b   1.000
_cell.length_c   1.000
_cell.angle_alpha   90.00
_cell.angle_beta   90.00
_cell.angle_gamma   90.00
#
_symmetry.space_group_name_H-M   'P 1'
#
loop_
_entity.id
_entity.type
_entity.pdbx_description
1 polymer ?
#
loop_
_entity_poly.entity_id
_entity_poly.type
_entity_poly.pdbx_seq_one_letter_code
_entity_poly.pdbx_strand_id
1 'polypeptide(L)'
;NLIANNYQGNRNPFIDYPQWARIAYDPTYTGAGATNAPETSSVGTNPGGLGETVLSHITVDTTDAKTTYFLGDGFTTNSLIVTAHFSDETSLPVLDYTSSIANGTALNTLGNQSVTISYTHEGVTKSTSYTILVKEFVVSDYLFISEVYGGGGNAGAEYKTDFIELYNYADFPLSLEGYSVQYASAAGTSWQVTNLSGTIAPKSFYLIEEDSGSGGTRNLPLAETVGSIPMGAKSLKLALVNSTTALSGANPTSDTSIIDFVGVGTANAYLGLTAAPEISNTMSAQRKFIIEGIAPPVEKSNGTDFIAALPTPTNAALTIAVDIRAEGDTPNQCLTLYSPYKSRVLSLSPSQLNYFKTVVAGEEQRLTDGRARYEAWALHLGDALPYEYNENFRLGNTNKHTFTSDIVMLVLVIALFGLSIGFYFIKSKQNTAKKH
;
A
#
# COMPACT_ATOMS: atom_id res chain seq x y z
N ASN A 1 4.37 -13.19 -46.41
CA ASN A 1 3.32 -12.92 -45.40
C ASN A 1 3.51 -13.61 -44.05
N LEU A 2 3.94 -14.88 -43.95
CA LEU A 2 4.18 -15.52 -42.63
C LEU A 2 5.28 -14.84 -41.79
N ILE A 3 6.27 -14.21 -42.42
CA ILE A 3 7.39 -13.54 -41.71
C ILE A 3 7.08 -12.05 -41.45
N ALA A 4 6.28 -11.40 -42.30
CA ALA A 4 6.00 -9.97 -42.19
C ALA A 4 4.85 -9.63 -41.23
N ASN A 5 3.85 -10.52 -41.10
CA ASN A 5 2.64 -10.24 -40.31
C ASN A 5 2.62 -10.91 -38.93
N ASN A 6 3.73 -11.49 -38.44
CA ASN A 6 3.68 -12.43 -37.31
C ASN A 6 4.64 -12.12 -36.15
N TYR A 7 4.86 -10.83 -35.87
CA TYR A 7 5.38 -10.37 -34.57
C TYR A 7 4.24 -9.98 -33.60
N GLN A 8 3.13 -10.73 -33.61
CA GLN A 8 2.13 -10.64 -32.55
C GLN A 8 2.47 -11.64 -31.44
N GLY A 9 2.91 -11.14 -30.28
CA GLY A 9 2.82 -11.88 -29.02
C GLY A 9 3.95 -12.86 -28.63
N ASN A 10 5.16 -12.74 -29.20
CA ASN A 10 6.37 -13.42 -28.70
C ASN A 10 6.33 -14.98 -28.65
N ARG A 11 5.50 -15.64 -29.46
CA ARG A 11 5.60 -17.10 -29.71
C ARG A 11 6.05 -17.38 -31.13
N ASN A 12 7.04 -18.27 -31.27
CA ASN A 12 7.52 -18.72 -32.56
C ASN A 12 6.51 -19.75 -33.14
N PRO A 13 5.82 -19.45 -34.26
CA PRO A 13 4.82 -20.35 -34.86
C PRO A 13 5.41 -21.67 -35.38
N PHE A 14 6.74 -21.77 -35.52
CA PHE A 14 7.43 -23.01 -35.89
C PHE A 14 7.47 -24.04 -34.74
N ILE A 15 7.13 -23.65 -33.51
CA ILE A 15 7.01 -24.57 -32.37
C ILE A 15 5.70 -25.37 -32.46
N ASP A 16 4.60 -24.69 -32.75
CA ASP A 16 3.27 -25.32 -32.79
C ASP A 16 3.00 -26.04 -34.13
N TYR A 17 3.62 -25.59 -35.21
CA TYR A 17 3.50 -26.20 -36.54
C TYR A 17 4.85 -26.32 -37.26
N PRO A 18 5.68 -27.34 -36.91
CA PRO A 18 7.03 -27.50 -37.46
C PRO A 18 7.07 -27.66 -38.99
N GLN A 19 5.99 -28.18 -39.57
CA GLN A 19 5.81 -28.30 -41.02
C GLN A 19 5.88 -26.97 -41.77
N TRP A 20 5.60 -25.84 -41.12
CA TRP A 20 5.65 -24.52 -41.74
C TRP A 20 7.08 -24.01 -41.93
N ALA A 21 8.06 -24.53 -41.18
CA ALA A 21 9.47 -24.22 -41.40
C ALA A 21 9.95 -24.75 -42.75
N ARG A 22 9.45 -25.92 -43.19
CA ARG A 22 9.73 -26.45 -44.54
C ARG A 22 9.14 -25.58 -45.63
N ILE A 23 7.98 -24.96 -45.41
CA ILE A 23 7.33 -24.10 -46.42
C ILE A 23 8.01 -22.73 -46.50
N ALA A 24 8.50 -22.20 -45.37
CA ALA A 24 9.12 -20.88 -45.31
C ALA A 24 10.58 -20.85 -45.84
N TYR A 25 11.31 -21.96 -45.76
CA TYR A 25 12.75 -22.02 -46.08
C TYR A 25 13.11 -22.99 -47.22
N ASP A 26 12.14 -23.67 -47.83
CA ASP A 26 12.37 -24.47 -49.04
C ASP A 26 12.07 -23.61 -50.28
N PRO A 27 13.11 -23.13 -51.00
CA PRO A 27 12.92 -22.29 -52.18
C PRO A 27 12.28 -23.04 -53.36
N THR A 28 12.09 -24.36 -53.25
CA THR A 28 11.53 -25.23 -54.29
C THR A 28 10.06 -25.59 -54.08
N TYR A 29 9.41 -25.06 -53.02
CA TYR A 29 8.00 -25.35 -52.73
C TYR A 29 7.04 -24.64 -53.70
N THR A 30 6.18 -25.41 -54.39
CA THR A 30 5.24 -24.90 -55.43
C THR A 30 3.75 -25.13 -55.08
N GLY A 31 3.34 -24.90 -53.83
CA GLY A 31 1.93 -24.98 -53.42
C GLY A 31 1.07 -23.81 -53.90
N ALA A 32 -0.25 -24.01 -54.00
CA ALA A 32 -1.18 -22.94 -54.37
C ALA A 32 -1.10 -21.76 -53.38
N GLY A 33 -0.76 -20.56 -53.88
CA GLY A 33 -0.59 -19.34 -53.07
C GLY A 33 0.84 -19.04 -52.60
N ALA A 34 1.83 -19.89 -52.92
CA ALA A 34 3.24 -19.59 -52.64
C ALA A 34 3.84 -18.68 -53.74
N THR A 35 4.40 -17.54 -53.36
CA THR A 35 5.15 -16.64 -54.26
C THR A 35 6.37 -16.10 -53.52
N ASN A 36 7.51 -16.06 -54.23
CA ASN A 36 8.79 -15.53 -53.74
C ASN A 36 9.06 -14.09 -54.28
N ALA A 37 8.07 -13.46 -54.90
CA ALA A 37 8.20 -12.13 -55.49
C ALA A 37 7.94 -11.04 -54.44
N PRO A 38 8.80 -10.00 -54.33
CA PRO A 38 8.50 -8.83 -53.52
C PRO A 38 7.32 -8.06 -54.11
N GLU A 39 6.28 -7.83 -53.30
CA GLU A 39 5.24 -6.80 -53.46
C GLU A 39 4.24 -6.86 -54.64
N THR A 40 3.90 -8.03 -55.20
CA THR A 40 2.66 -8.11 -55.99
C THR A 40 1.94 -9.42 -55.76
N SER A 41 0.88 -9.41 -54.96
CA SER A 41 -0.11 -10.50 -54.92
C SER A 41 -1.52 -9.93 -55.00
N SER A 42 -2.13 -10.09 -56.17
CA SER A 42 -3.56 -9.92 -56.41
C SER A 42 -4.22 -11.29 -56.33
N VAL A 43 -4.77 -11.65 -55.16
CA VAL A 43 -5.68 -12.80 -55.07
C VAL A 43 -6.88 -12.42 -54.18
N GLY A 44 -8.06 -12.38 -54.80
CA GLY A 44 -9.35 -12.38 -54.11
C GLY A 44 -10.10 -11.05 -54.10
N THR A 45 -10.66 -10.63 -55.23
CA THR A 45 -11.87 -9.77 -55.19
C THR A 45 -13.00 -10.60 -54.62
N ASN A 46 -13.29 -10.41 -53.32
CA ASN A 46 -14.45 -10.98 -52.67
C ASN A 46 -15.73 -10.44 -53.37
N PRO A 47 -16.62 -11.30 -53.90
CA PRO A 47 -17.87 -10.86 -54.52
C PRO A 47 -18.89 -10.55 -53.42
N GLY A 48 -18.72 -9.38 -52.81
CA GLY A 48 -19.53 -8.86 -51.73
C GLY A 48 -18.73 -7.77 -51.05
N GLY A 49 -19.07 -6.50 -51.34
CA GLY A 49 -18.38 -5.36 -50.76
C GLY A 49 -18.44 -5.44 -49.23
N LEU A 50 -17.31 -5.80 -48.61
CA LEU A 50 -17.10 -5.53 -47.20
C LEU A 50 -16.91 -4.03 -47.15
N GLY A 51 -17.90 -3.31 -46.62
CA GLY A 51 -17.74 -1.88 -46.32
C GLY A 51 -16.49 -1.67 -45.48
N GLU A 52 -15.93 -0.46 -45.52
CA GLU A 52 -14.85 -0.08 -44.60
C GLU A 52 -15.18 -0.53 -43.18
N THR A 53 -14.22 -1.14 -42.49
CA THR A 53 -14.39 -1.56 -41.10
C THR A 53 -14.50 -0.32 -40.23
N VAL A 54 -15.71 -0.04 -39.75
CA VAL A 54 -16.00 1.17 -38.98
C VAL A 54 -15.97 0.86 -37.49
N LEU A 55 -15.42 1.78 -36.70
CA LEU A 55 -15.51 1.73 -35.24
C LEU A 55 -16.98 1.78 -34.78
N SER A 56 -17.44 0.70 -34.14
CA SER A 56 -18.82 0.54 -33.66
C SER A 56 -19.02 1.19 -32.30
N HIS A 57 -18.23 0.77 -31.31
CA HIS A 57 -18.23 1.28 -29.95
C HIS A 57 -16.90 1.00 -29.25
N ILE A 58 -16.74 1.52 -28.04
CA ILE A 58 -15.65 1.15 -27.13
C ILE A 58 -16.21 0.64 -25.81
N THR A 59 -15.47 -0.25 -25.17
CA THR A 59 -15.73 -0.69 -23.80
C THR A 59 -14.55 -0.33 -22.92
N VAL A 60 -14.84 -0.07 -21.64
CA VAL A 60 -13.83 0.22 -20.63
C VAL A 60 -13.93 -0.86 -19.55
N ASP A 61 -12.83 -1.52 -19.28
CA ASP A 61 -12.69 -2.43 -18.15
C ASP A 61 -12.02 -1.68 -16.99
N THR A 62 -12.73 -1.66 -15.87
CA THR A 62 -12.31 -0.96 -14.64
C THR A 62 -11.87 -1.91 -13.53
N THR A 63 -11.78 -3.21 -13.81
CA THR A 63 -11.49 -4.26 -12.82
C THR A 63 -10.22 -3.97 -12.03
N ASP A 64 -9.15 -3.56 -12.72
CA ASP A 64 -7.86 -3.21 -12.11
C ASP A 64 -7.62 -1.70 -12.01
N ALA A 65 -8.60 -0.88 -12.43
CA ALA A 65 -8.46 0.57 -12.48
C ALA A 65 -8.70 1.20 -11.10
N LYS A 66 -7.93 2.24 -10.77
CA LYS A 66 -8.21 3.07 -9.59
C LYS A 66 -9.51 3.84 -9.84
N THR A 67 -10.57 3.47 -9.12
CA THR A 67 -11.90 4.10 -9.18
C THR A 67 -12.25 4.89 -7.92
N THR A 68 -11.44 4.82 -6.87
CA THR A 68 -11.59 5.65 -5.66
C THR A 68 -10.34 6.49 -5.46
N TYR A 69 -10.53 7.77 -5.18
CA TYR A 69 -9.49 8.78 -5.00
C TYR A 69 -9.74 9.58 -3.73
N PHE A 70 -8.69 10.17 -3.17
CA PHE A 70 -8.83 11.21 -2.17
C PHE A 70 -8.81 12.61 -2.79
N LEU A 71 -9.39 13.57 -2.08
CA LEU A 71 -9.34 14.97 -2.45
C LEU A 71 -7.87 15.41 -2.64
N GLY A 72 -7.56 15.97 -3.80
CA GLY A 72 -6.22 16.40 -4.20
C GLY A 72 -5.39 15.33 -4.92
N ASP A 73 -5.82 14.06 -4.95
CA ASP A 73 -5.11 13.01 -5.70
C ASP A 73 -5.01 13.36 -7.18
N GLY A 74 -3.87 13.04 -7.79
CA GLY A 74 -3.72 13.03 -9.25
C GLY A 74 -4.52 11.89 -9.88
N PHE A 75 -5.38 12.22 -10.83
CA PHE A 75 -6.12 11.25 -11.64
C PHE A 75 -5.19 10.38 -12.50
N THR A 76 -5.51 9.10 -12.71
CA THR A 76 -4.71 8.21 -13.58
C THR A 76 -5.57 7.17 -14.32
N THR A 77 -5.19 6.88 -15.56
CA THR A 77 -5.74 5.80 -16.39
C THR A 77 -4.79 4.60 -16.54
N ASN A 78 -3.68 4.53 -15.79
CA ASN A 78 -2.59 3.57 -16.05
C ASN A 78 -3.00 2.09 -15.97
N SER A 79 -4.07 1.75 -15.25
CA SER A 79 -4.62 0.39 -15.15
C SER A 79 -5.97 0.23 -15.85
N LEU A 80 -6.35 1.20 -16.68
CA LEU A 80 -7.60 1.19 -17.44
C LEU A 80 -7.38 0.46 -18.76
N ILE A 81 -8.17 -0.58 -19.03
CA ILE A 81 -8.15 -1.27 -20.32
C ILE A 81 -9.31 -0.75 -21.16
N VAL A 82 -8.98 -0.20 -22.33
CA VAL A 82 -9.96 0.30 -23.31
C VAL A 82 -9.93 -0.61 -24.52
N THR A 83 -11.08 -1.13 -24.92
CA THR A 83 -11.21 -2.03 -26.07
C THR A 83 -12.10 -1.39 -27.12
N ALA A 84 -11.58 -1.26 -28.34
CA ALA A 84 -12.35 -0.86 -29.51
C ALA A 84 -13.01 -2.07 -30.15
N HIS A 85 -14.26 -1.91 -30.60
CA HIS A 85 -15.05 -2.93 -31.28
C HIS A 85 -15.48 -2.40 -32.66
N PHE A 86 -15.34 -3.22 -33.69
CA PHE A 86 -15.56 -2.84 -35.08
C PHE A 86 -16.78 -3.52 -35.70
N SER A 87 -17.24 -3.01 -36.84
CA SER A 87 -18.42 -3.52 -37.55
C SER A 87 -18.26 -4.93 -38.13
N ASP A 88 -17.05 -5.47 -38.18
CA ASP A 88 -16.73 -6.83 -38.62
C ASP A 88 -16.60 -7.84 -37.46
N GLU A 89 -17.08 -7.46 -36.27
CA GLU A 89 -17.01 -8.24 -35.03
C GLU A 89 -15.59 -8.43 -34.47
N THR A 90 -14.59 -7.72 -35.00
CA THR A 90 -13.25 -7.70 -34.41
C THR A 90 -13.16 -6.70 -33.25
N SER A 91 -12.26 -6.98 -32.30
CA SER A 91 -12.00 -6.11 -31.15
C SER A 91 -10.53 -6.09 -30.79
N LEU A 92 -10.01 -4.94 -30.37
CA LEU A 92 -8.59 -4.74 -30.05
C LEU A 92 -8.44 -3.80 -28.84
N PRO A 93 -7.48 -4.06 -27.92
CA PRO A 93 -7.13 -3.09 -26.90
C PRO A 93 -6.45 -1.86 -27.54
N VAL A 94 -6.78 -0.66 -27.06
CA VAL A 94 -6.27 0.61 -27.58
C VAL A 94 -5.57 1.40 -26.48
N LEU A 95 -4.51 2.14 -26.84
CA LEU A 95 -3.67 2.90 -25.90
C LEU A 95 -3.75 4.42 -26.13
N ASP A 96 -4.21 4.84 -27.31
CA ASP A 96 -4.28 6.22 -27.80
C ASP A 96 -5.68 6.84 -27.63
N TYR A 97 -6.34 6.52 -26.53
CA TYR A 97 -7.61 7.14 -26.15
C TYR A 97 -7.38 8.45 -25.38
N THR A 98 -8.41 9.29 -25.32
CA THR A 98 -8.43 10.52 -24.50
C THR A 98 -9.39 10.38 -23.34
N SER A 99 -9.09 11.01 -22.22
CA SER A 99 -9.96 11.11 -21.04
C SER A 99 -10.39 12.55 -20.78
N SER A 100 -11.64 12.72 -20.31
CA SER A 100 -12.19 14.03 -19.89
C SER A 100 -11.43 14.69 -18.73
N ILE A 101 -10.71 13.89 -17.93
CA ILE A 101 -9.77 14.35 -16.91
C ILE A 101 -8.38 13.91 -17.34
N ALA A 102 -7.42 14.83 -17.47
CA ALA A 102 -6.06 14.48 -17.87
C ALA A 102 -5.32 13.75 -16.73
N ASN A 103 -4.45 12.80 -17.06
CA ASN A 103 -3.59 12.13 -16.09
C ASN A 103 -2.75 13.15 -15.31
N GLY A 104 -2.65 12.96 -13.99
CA GLY A 104 -1.99 13.86 -13.05
C GLY A 104 -2.84 15.04 -12.56
N THR A 105 -4.05 15.25 -13.12
CA THR A 105 -4.94 16.33 -12.66
C THR A 105 -5.38 16.07 -11.22
N ALA A 106 -5.16 17.04 -10.33
CA ALA A 106 -5.62 16.97 -8.96
C ALA A 106 -7.17 16.99 -8.90
N LEU A 107 -7.75 16.01 -8.22
CA LEU A 107 -9.19 15.85 -8.07
C LEU A 107 -9.70 16.64 -6.86
N ASN A 108 -10.31 17.80 -7.10
CA ASN A 108 -10.71 18.75 -6.04
C ASN A 108 -12.22 18.77 -5.74
N THR A 109 -12.98 17.83 -6.31
CA THR A 109 -14.43 17.75 -6.14
C THR A 109 -14.79 16.42 -5.49
N LEU A 110 -15.45 16.47 -4.33
CA LEU A 110 -15.92 15.28 -3.62
C LEU A 110 -17.10 14.61 -4.32
N GLY A 111 -17.26 13.31 -4.06
CA GLY A 111 -18.38 12.51 -4.55
C GLY A 111 -18.09 11.78 -5.86
N ASN A 112 -19.15 11.23 -6.45
CA ASN A 112 -19.08 10.52 -7.71
C ASN A 112 -18.82 11.51 -8.86
N GLN A 113 -17.79 11.25 -9.65
CA GLN A 113 -17.47 11.98 -10.86
C GLN A 113 -17.51 11.04 -12.07
N SER A 114 -18.10 11.51 -13.17
CA SER A 114 -18.13 10.77 -14.43
C SER A 114 -16.90 11.10 -15.25
N VAL A 115 -16.14 10.08 -15.63
CA VAL A 115 -14.98 10.20 -16.52
C VAL A 115 -15.36 9.62 -17.88
N THR A 116 -15.44 10.49 -18.88
CA THR A 116 -15.61 10.09 -20.27
C THR A 116 -14.26 9.70 -20.88
N ILE A 117 -14.23 8.53 -21.50
CA ILE A 117 -13.15 8.02 -22.37
C ILE A 117 -13.64 8.11 -23.81
N SER A 118 -12.77 8.61 -24.69
CA SER A 118 -13.04 8.74 -26.12
C SER A 118 -11.89 8.15 -26.93
N TYR A 119 -12.23 7.42 -28.00
CA TYR A 119 -11.27 6.88 -28.95
C TYR A 119 -11.74 7.22 -30.37
N THR A 120 -10.81 7.60 -31.25
CA THR A 120 -11.10 7.99 -32.63
C THR A 120 -10.32 7.10 -33.58
N HIS A 121 -11.03 6.48 -34.52
CA HIS A 121 -10.43 5.65 -35.56
C HIS A 121 -10.99 6.07 -36.91
N GLU A 122 -10.11 6.39 -37.87
CA GLU A 122 -10.47 6.82 -39.24
C GLU A 122 -11.54 7.94 -39.25
N GLY A 123 -11.41 8.92 -38.34
CA GLY A 123 -12.32 10.06 -38.21
C GLY A 123 -13.64 9.78 -37.46
N VAL A 124 -13.90 8.54 -37.05
CA VAL A 124 -15.07 8.17 -36.24
C VAL A 124 -14.69 8.11 -34.76
N THR A 125 -15.29 8.98 -33.95
CA THR A 125 -15.09 9.00 -32.49
C THR A 125 -16.21 8.24 -31.78
N LYS A 126 -15.82 7.34 -30.87
CA LYS A 126 -16.74 6.70 -29.91
C LYS A 126 -16.31 7.02 -28.49
N SER A 127 -17.30 7.15 -27.62
CA SER A 127 -17.07 7.47 -26.21
C SER A 127 -17.89 6.58 -25.30
N THR A 128 -17.36 6.30 -24.13
CA THR A 128 -18.07 5.68 -23.01
C THR A 128 -17.62 6.36 -21.72
N SER A 129 -18.37 6.18 -20.63
CA SER A 129 -18.01 6.78 -19.35
C SER A 129 -18.00 5.74 -18.25
N TYR A 130 -17.14 5.95 -17.27
CA TYR A 130 -17.13 5.22 -16.01
C TYR A 130 -17.16 6.21 -14.85
N THR A 131 -17.46 5.71 -13.66
CA THR A 131 -17.58 6.56 -12.46
C THR A 131 -16.35 6.36 -11.59
N ILE A 132 -15.79 7.47 -11.10
CA ILE A 132 -14.83 7.48 -10.00
C ILE A 132 -15.48 8.12 -8.76
N LEU A 133 -14.99 7.77 -7.58
CA LEU A 133 -15.45 8.31 -6.30
C LEU A 133 -14.29 9.06 -5.62
N VAL A 134 -14.48 10.35 -5.37
CA VAL A 134 -13.52 11.17 -4.64
C VAL A 134 -14.01 11.38 -3.21
N LYS A 135 -13.18 11.05 -2.22
CA LYS A 135 -13.50 11.16 -0.79
C LYS A 135 -12.54 12.10 -0.09
N GLU A 136 -12.93 12.61 1.08
CA GLU A 136 -11.95 13.20 1.99
C GLU A 136 -11.03 12.10 2.54
N PHE A 137 -9.77 12.46 2.74
CA PHE A 137 -8.84 11.59 3.45
C PHE A 137 -8.97 11.85 4.94
N VAL A 138 -9.50 10.87 5.66
CA VAL A 138 -9.69 10.93 7.10
C VAL A 138 -8.72 9.95 7.75
N VAL A 139 -7.64 10.47 8.34
CA VAL A 139 -6.56 9.64 8.92
C VAL A 139 -7.10 8.66 9.96
N SER A 140 -8.13 9.04 10.72
CA SER A 140 -8.76 8.16 11.72
C SER A 140 -9.41 6.92 11.15
N ASP A 141 -9.67 6.85 9.84
CA ASP A 141 -10.23 5.65 9.20
C ASP A 141 -9.15 4.61 8.87
N TYR A 142 -7.88 5.00 8.95
CA TYR A 142 -6.75 4.19 8.48
C TYR A 142 -5.67 3.97 9.54
N LEU A 143 -5.48 4.91 10.46
CA LEU A 143 -4.46 4.83 11.49
C LEU A 143 -5.09 4.48 12.84
N PHE A 144 -4.63 3.37 13.41
CA PHE A 144 -5.19 2.80 14.64
C PHE A 144 -4.11 2.51 15.67
N ILE A 145 -4.46 2.66 16.95
CA ILE A 145 -3.75 2.02 18.06
C ILE A 145 -4.09 0.52 17.98
N SER A 146 -3.10 -0.31 17.64
CA SER A 146 -3.26 -1.76 17.50
C SER A 146 -3.06 -2.48 18.82
N GLU A 147 -2.06 -2.07 19.59
CA GLU A 147 -1.70 -2.74 20.84
C GLU A 147 -1.15 -1.75 21.87
N VAL A 148 -1.52 -1.97 23.14
CA VAL A 148 -1.02 -1.18 24.28
C VAL A 148 -0.63 -2.11 25.42
N TYR A 149 0.59 -1.97 25.91
CA TYR A 149 1.13 -2.77 27.00
C TYR A 149 1.90 -1.91 28.00
N GLY A 150 1.34 -1.77 29.20
CA GLY A 150 1.97 -1.07 30.34
C GLY A 150 2.52 -2.01 31.41
N GLY A 151 2.69 -3.29 31.07
CA GLY A 151 3.13 -4.32 32.01
C GLY A 151 4.65 -4.51 32.04
N GLY A 152 5.38 -3.83 31.16
CA GLY A 152 6.79 -4.05 30.90
C GLY A 152 7.65 -3.80 32.13
N GLY A 153 8.66 -4.65 32.31
CA GLY A 153 9.63 -4.46 33.39
C GLY A 153 9.07 -4.70 34.80
N ASN A 154 7.82 -5.13 34.93
CA ASN A 154 7.25 -5.57 36.20
C ASN A 154 7.62 -7.04 36.50
N ALA A 155 7.49 -7.43 37.77
CA ALA A 155 7.67 -8.83 38.15
C ALA A 155 6.63 -9.73 37.44
N GLY A 156 7.12 -10.79 36.78
CA GLY A 156 6.30 -11.71 35.99
C GLY A 156 5.96 -11.21 34.58
N ALA A 157 6.44 -10.04 34.17
CA ALA A 157 6.30 -9.57 32.79
C ALA A 157 7.10 -10.42 31.80
N GLU A 158 6.64 -10.48 30.55
CA GLU A 158 7.42 -11.09 29.46
C GLU A 158 8.46 -10.09 28.94
N TYR A 159 8.03 -8.87 28.61
CA TYR A 159 8.89 -7.81 28.10
C TYR A 159 9.43 -6.92 29.24
N LYS A 160 10.63 -6.38 29.05
CA LYS A 160 11.28 -5.46 30.01
C LYS A 160 10.78 -4.03 29.95
N THR A 161 10.08 -3.67 28.87
CA THR A 161 9.71 -2.30 28.55
C THR A 161 8.24 -2.23 28.16
N ASP A 162 7.59 -1.15 28.55
CA ASP A 162 6.26 -0.79 28.07
C ASP A 162 6.31 -0.47 26.57
N PHE A 163 5.18 -0.65 25.89
CA PHE A 163 5.09 -0.27 24.48
C PHE A 163 3.69 0.12 24.04
N ILE A 164 3.69 0.87 22.93
CA ILE A 164 2.52 1.22 22.15
C ILE A 164 2.79 0.78 20.71
N GLU A 165 1.78 0.23 20.05
CA GLU A 165 1.85 -0.15 18.65
C GLU A 165 0.74 0.54 17.86
N LEU A 166 1.11 1.05 16.69
CA LEU A 166 0.18 1.63 15.73
C LEU A 166 0.12 0.74 14.49
N TYR A 167 -1.03 0.72 13.83
CA TYR A 167 -1.25 0.01 12.58
C TYR A 167 -1.83 0.92 11.51
N ASN A 168 -1.22 0.88 10.32
CA ASN A 168 -1.72 1.55 9.13
C ASN A 168 -2.54 0.57 8.28
N TYR A 169 -3.87 0.70 8.32
CA TYR A 169 -4.79 -0.06 7.49
C TYR A 169 -4.86 0.45 6.04
N ALA A 170 -4.27 1.61 5.69
CA ALA A 170 -4.29 2.09 4.31
C ALA A 170 -3.43 1.23 3.37
N ASP A 171 -3.73 1.33 2.08
CA ASP A 171 -2.92 0.77 0.98
C ASP A 171 -1.83 1.75 0.50
N PHE A 172 -1.58 2.81 1.28
CA PHE A 172 -0.57 3.84 1.02
C PHE A 172 0.13 4.23 2.33
N PRO A 173 1.36 4.75 2.26
CA PRO A 173 2.11 5.15 3.45
C PRO A 173 1.44 6.32 4.18
N LEU A 174 1.51 6.33 5.51
CA LEU A 174 1.03 7.42 6.36
C LEU A 174 2.21 8.07 7.09
N SER A 175 2.37 9.38 6.92
CA SER A 175 3.35 10.16 7.69
C SER A 175 2.84 10.42 9.10
N LEU A 176 3.75 10.34 10.09
CA LEU A 176 3.50 10.65 11.49
C LEU A 176 4.09 12.00 11.93
N GLU A 177 4.57 12.80 10.98
CA GLU A 177 5.15 14.11 11.30
C GLU A 177 4.11 15.02 11.96
N GLY A 178 4.44 15.53 13.15
CA GLY A 178 3.53 16.36 13.96
C GLY A 178 2.51 15.57 14.79
N TYR A 179 2.54 14.24 14.75
CA TYR A 179 1.69 13.38 15.58
C TYR A 179 2.39 13.05 16.90
N SER A 180 1.60 12.66 17.90
CA SER A 180 2.09 12.10 19.16
C SER A 180 1.21 10.96 19.64
N VAL A 181 1.80 10.06 20.42
CA VAL A 181 1.03 9.25 21.36
C VAL A 181 1.06 9.95 22.71
N GLN A 182 -0.09 9.99 23.38
CA GLN A 182 -0.24 10.65 24.65
C GLN A 182 -0.90 9.75 25.66
N TYR A 183 -0.37 9.76 26.88
CA TYR A 183 -0.76 8.85 27.94
C TYR A 183 -1.23 9.62 29.17
N ALA A 184 -2.25 9.08 29.84
CA ALA A 184 -2.57 9.42 31.22
C ALA A 184 -2.95 8.15 31.98
N SER A 185 -2.74 8.15 33.30
CA SER A 185 -3.27 7.09 34.16
C SER A 185 -4.80 7.04 34.09
N ALA A 186 -5.41 5.90 34.43
CA ALA A 186 -6.85 5.66 34.30
C ALA A 186 -7.75 6.79 34.88
N ALA A 187 -7.35 7.37 36.02
CA ALA A 187 -8.07 8.50 36.64
C ALA A 187 -7.39 9.87 36.41
N GLY A 188 -6.22 9.89 35.78
CA GLY A 188 -5.37 11.08 35.63
C GLY A 188 -5.96 12.15 34.73
N THR A 189 -5.49 13.38 34.90
CA THR A 189 -5.91 14.57 34.12
C THR A 189 -4.75 15.27 33.42
N SER A 190 -3.53 14.86 33.70
CA SER A 190 -2.30 15.33 33.07
C SER A 190 -1.81 14.28 32.08
N TRP A 191 -1.47 14.73 30.87
CA TRP A 191 -1.06 13.86 29.78
C TRP A 191 0.44 13.98 29.53
N GLN A 192 1.11 12.83 29.40
CA GLN A 192 2.49 12.71 28.95
C GLN A 192 2.51 12.47 27.44
N VAL A 193 3.56 12.92 26.75
CA VAL A 193 3.62 12.96 25.29
C VAL A 193 4.90 12.31 24.80
N THR A 194 4.77 11.37 23.87
CA THR A 194 5.85 10.86 23.03
C THR A 194 5.58 11.31 21.59
N ASN A 195 6.44 12.19 21.06
CA ASN A 195 6.32 12.68 19.70
C ASN A 195 6.68 11.57 18.70
N LEU A 196 5.94 11.49 17.60
CA LEU A 196 6.19 10.53 16.54
C LEU A 196 6.92 11.20 15.37
N SER A 197 7.54 10.36 14.54
CA SER A 197 8.22 10.81 13.32
C SER A 197 8.26 9.71 12.27
N GLY A 198 8.61 10.07 11.04
CA GLY A 198 8.72 9.13 9.93
C GLY A 198 7.37 8.71 9.37
N THR A 199 7.32 7.49 8.86
CA THR A 199 6.21 7.01 8.04
C THR A 199 5.91 5.55 8.34
N ILE A 200 4.64 5.18 8.40
CA ILE A 200 4.19 3.79 8.46
C ILE A 200 3.86 3.33 7.04
N ALA A 201 4.50 2.25 6.59
CA ALA A 201 4.20 1.62 5.30
C ALA A 201 2.74 1.11 5.23
N PRO A 202 2.18 0.89 4.02
CA PRO A 202 0.87 0.26 3.87
C PRO A 202 0.79 -1.08 4.61
N LYS A 203 -0.33 -1.33 5.28
CA LYS A 203 -0.57 -2.58 6.03
C LYS A 203 0.54 -2.95 7.02
N SER A 204 1.23 -1.94 7.56
CA SER A 204 2.39 -2.13 8.43
C SER A 204 2.14 -1.62 9.84
N PHE A 205 2.91 -2.15 10.77
CA PHE A 205 2.96 -1.70 12.15
C PHE A 205 4.09 -0.69 12.39
N TYR A 206 3.94 0.09 13.46
CA TYR A 206 4.93 1.02 13.98
C TYR A 206 4.98 0.88 15.50
N LEU A 207 6.13 0.53 16.02
CA LEU A 207 6.36 0.22 17.43
C LEU A 207 7.00 1.41 18.13
N ILE A 208 6.43 1.76 19.28
CA ILE A 208 6.93 2.78 20.20
C ILE A 208 7.33 2.09 21.49
N GLU A 209 8.62 2.16 21.82
CA GLU A 209 9.15 1.75 23.12
C GLU A 209 8.89 2.88 24.15
N GLU A 210 8.48 2.54 25.36
CA GLU A 210 8.24 3.51 26.44
C GLU A 210 9.13 3.21 27.66
N ASP A 211 8.66 3.40 28.90
CA ASP A 211 9.53 3.23 30.07
C ASP A 211 9.86 1.76 30.37
N SER A 212 11.04 1.56 30.96
CA SER A 212 11.59 0.24 31.28
C SER A 212 11.63 -0.02 32.78
N GLY A 213 11.46 -1.28 33.18
CA GLY A 213 11.55 -1.70 34.57
C GLY A 213 12.65 -2.75 34.80
N SER A 214 12.73 -3.25 36.03
CA SER A 214 13.77 -4.21 36.44
C SER A 214 13.40 -5.69 36.24
N GLY A 215 12.13 -5.98 35.93
CA GLY A 215 11.60 -7.30 35.58
C GLY A 215 11.62 -7.57 34.08
N GLY A 216 10.85 -8.56 33.62
CA GLY A 216 10.84 -8.98 32.22
C GLY A 216 12.03 -9.88 31.84
N THR A 217 11.87 -10.68 30.78
CA THR A 217 12.92 -11.58 30.27
C THR A 217 13.29 -11.29 28.83
N ARG A 218 12.40 -10.66 28.05
CA ARG A 218 12.59 -10.35 26.62
C ARG A 218 12.71 -8.85 26.39
N ASN A 219 13.60 -8.47 25.47
CA ASN A 219 13.62 -7.12 24.92
C ASN A 219 12.52 -7.01 23.85
N LEU A 220 12.06 -5.79 23.57
CA LEU A 220 11.20 -5.54 22.41
C LEU A 220 11.98 -5.75 21.09
N PRO A 221 11.27 -6.01 19.97
CA PRO A 221 11.80 -5.71 18.66
C PRO A 221 12.29 -4.26 18.57
N LEU A 222 13.18 -3.97 17.62
CA LEU A 222 13.70 -2.61 17.46
C LEU A 222 12.54 -1.63 17.18
N ALA A 223 12.21 -0.76 18.14
CA ALA A 223 11.14 0.22 17.96
C ALA A 223 11.53 1.31 16.96
N GLU A 224 10.52 1.87 16.27
CA GLU A 224 10.70 3.02 15.39
C GLU A 224 10.87 4.34 16.17
N THR A 225 10.23 4.44 17.33
CA THR A 225 10.37 5.58 18.25
C THR A 225 10.60 5.07 19.67
N VAL A 226 11.41 5.81 20.44
CA VAL A 226 11.64 5.56 21.86
C VAL A 226 11.14 6.77 22.65
N GLY A 227 10.17 6.52 23.52
CA GLY A 227 9.65 7.44 24.53
C GLY A 227 10.21 7.11 25.92
N SER A 228 9.53 7.64 26.94
CA SER A 228 9.92 7.46 28.35
C SER A 228 8.71 7.52 29.28
N ILE A 229 7.53 7.19 28.78
CA ILE A 229 6.28 7.25 29.53
C ILE A 229 6.14 5.97 30.37
N PRO A 230 6.11 6.06 31.71
CA PRO A 230 5.72 4.93 32.54
C PRO A 230 4.23 4.66 32.40
N MET A 231 3.86 3.45 31.96
CA MET A 231 2.47 3.12 31.69
C MET A 231 1.85 2.25 32.79
N GLY A 232 0.52 2.17 32.77
CA GLY A 232 -0.23 1.45 33.80
C GLY A 232 -0.41 -0.01 33.44
N ALA A 233 0.09 -0.93 34.26
CA ALA A 233 0.02 -2.37 33.99
C ALA A 233 -1.39 -2.99 34.01
N LYS A 234 -2.41 -2.26 34.46
CA LYS A 234 -3.80 -2.74 34.57
C LYS A 234 -4.82 -1.83 33.89
N SER A 235 -4.69 -0.53 34.11
CA SER A 235 -5.64 0.46 33.61
C SER A 235 -4.89 1.73 33.22
N LEU A 236 -5.26 2.29 32.07
CA LEU A 236 -4.62 3.46 31.47
C LEU A 236 -5.54 4.14 30.48
N LYS A 237 -5.14 5.33 30.02
CA LYS A 237 -5.68 5.99 28.85
C LYS A 237 -4.56 6.29 27.88
N LEU A 238 -4.80 6.03 26.60
CA LEU A 238 -3.89 6.35 25.52
C LEU A 238 -4.65 7.02 24.37
N ALA A 239 -4.09 8.11 23.87
CA ALA A 239 -4.59 8.84 22.72
C ALA A 239 -3.50 8.90 21.64
N LEU A 240 -3.88 8.67 20.39
CA LEU A 240 -3.10 9.02 19.22
C LEU A 240 -3.61 10.37 18.71
N VAL A 241 -2.72 11.36 18.60
CA VAL A 241 -3.09 12.76 18.42
C VAL A 241 -2.31 13.37 17.25
N ASN A 242 -2.96 14.12 16.37
CA ASN A 242 -2.32 14.87 15.28
C ASN A 242 -1.75 16.23 15.74
N SER A 243 -1.22 16.26 16.96
CA SER A 243 -0.62 17.42 17.60
C SER A 243 0.41 16.94 18.60
N THR A 244 1.45 17.74 18.82
CA THR A 244 2.45 17.53 19.89
C THR A 244 2.12 18.30 21.17
N THR A 245 1.01 19.04 21.18
CA THR A 245 0.53 19.72 22.40
C THR A 245 -0.18 18.70 23.28
N ALA A 246 0.20 18.65 24.57
CA ALA A 246 -0.42 17.75 25.53
C ALA A 246 -1.92 18.02 25.67
N LEU A 247 -2.72 16.94 25.63
CA LEU A 247 -4.12 16.94 26.02
C LEU A 247 -4.27 17.33 27.48
N SER A 248 -5.48 17.71 27.88
CA SER A 248 -5.77 18.10 29.26
C SER A 248 -7.12 17.55 29.72
N GLY A 249 -7.25 17.38 31.04
CA GLY A 249 -8.49 16.96 31.66
C GLY A 249 -8.68 15.44 31.70
N ALA A 250 -9.75 15.02 32.37
CA ALA A 250 -10.05 13.61 32.61
C ALA A 250 -10.51 12.90 31.33
N ASN A 251 -11.32 13.56 30.52
CA ASN A 251 -11.90 12.99 29.31
C ASN A 251 -11.73 13.95 28.10
N PRO A 252 -10.66 13.78 27.31
CA PRO A 252 -10.43 14.60 26.13
C PRO A 252 -11.04 14.02 24.86
N THR A 253 -11.88 12.97 24.88
CA THR A 253 -12.32 12.25 23.66
C THR A 253 -13.11 13.09 22.65
N SER A 254 -13.52 14.31 23.01
CA SER A 254 -14.16 15.28 22.10
C SER A 254 -13.17 16.19 21.37
N ASP A 255 -11.87 16.11 21.69
CA ASP A 255 -10.83 16.87 21.01
C ASP A 255 -10.65 16.35 19.58
N THR A 256 -10.83 17.24 18.60
CA THR A 256 -10.77 16.90 17.17
C THR A 256 -9.37 16.52 16.69
N SER A 257 -8.33 16.77 17.50
CA SER A 257 -6.96 16.33 17.20
C SER A 257 -6.74 14.84 17.46
N ILE A 258 -7.66 14.18 18.18
CA ILE A 258 -7.57 12.76 18.47
C ILE A 258 -7.95 11.95 17.23
N ILE A 259 -7.00 11.12 16.79
CA ILE A 259 -7.14 10.19 15.67
C ILE A 259 -7.72 8.86 16.16
N ASP A 260 -7.25 8.41 17.31
CA ASP A 260 -7.69 7.18 17.96
C ASP A 260 -7.46 7.26 19.47
N PHE A 261 -8.25 6.51 20.24
CA PHE A 261 -8.20 6.55 21.70
C PHE A 261 -8.57 5.19 22.29
N VAL A 262 -7.86 4.78 23.32
CA VAL A 262 -8.21 3.63 24.13
C VAL A 262 -8.13 3.94 25.63
N GLY A 263 -9.26 3.76 26.32
CA GLY A 263 -9.31 3.64 27.78
C GLY A 263 -9.37 2.17 28.17
N VAL A 264 -8.50 1.74 29.07
CA VAL A 264 -8.31 0.34 29.49
C VAL A 264 -8.71 0.15 30.95
N GLY A 265 -9.45 -0.93 31.24
CA GLY A 265 -9.86 -1.31 32.58
C GLY A 265 -10.75 -0.26 33.24
N THR A 266 -10.27 0.34 34.32
CA THR A 266 -11.01 1.35 35.11
C THR A 266 -10.87 2.79 34.61
N ALA A 267 -10.38 2.98 33.37
CA ALA A 267 -10.22 4.29 32.76
C ALA A 267 -11.51 5.13 32.80
N ASN A 268 -11.39 6.39 33.22
CA ASN A 268 -12.51 7.32 33.31
C ASN A 268 -12.81 8.07 31.99
N ALA A 269 -12.16 7.67 30.90
CA ALA A 269 -12.46 8.09 29.54
C ALA A 269 -12.14 6.95 28.58
N TYR A 270 -12.99 6.77 27.57
CA TYR A 270 -12.91 5.73 26.55
C TYR A 270 -13.85 6.10 25.40
N LEU A 271 -13.64 5.49 24.23
CA LEU A 271 -14.61 5.54 23.13
C LEU A 271 -15.61 4.38 23.26
N GLY A 272 -16.86 4.61 22.86
CA GLY A 272 -17.94 3.62 22.98
C GLY A 272 -18.58 3.56 24.37
N LEU A 273 -19.31 2.46 24.64
CA LEU A 273 -20.12 2.31 25.86
C LEU A 273 -19.31 1.85 27.08
N THR A 274 -18.25 1.08 26.87
CA THR A 274 -17.40 0.54 27.94
C THR A 274 -15.92 0.67 27.56
N ALA A 275 -15.06 0.75 28.58
CA ALA A 275 -13.61 0.67 28.41
C ALA A 275 -13.19 -0.69 27.82
N ALA A 276 -11.98 -0.73 27.24
CA ALA A 276 -11.31 -1.98 26.88
C ALA A 276 -11.09 -2.85 28.14
N PRO A 277 -11.01 -4.18 28.00
CA PRO A 277 -10.78 -5.09 29.12
C PRO A 277 -9.54 -4.72 29.96
N GLU A 278 -9.56 -5.00 31.26
CA GLU A 278 -8.39 -4.84 32.12
C GLU A 278 -7.23 -5.73 31.63
N ILE A 279 -6.01 -5.19 31.69
CA ILE A 279 -4.77 -5.87 31.29
C ILE A 279 -3.92 -6.22 32.52
N SER A 280 -2.74 -6.81 32.31
CA SER A 280 -1.85 -7.20 33.42
C SER A 280 -0.38 -7.17 33.02
N ASN A 281 0.52 -7.52 33.94
CA ASN A 281 1.94 -7.69 33.62
C ASN A 281 2.17 -8.71 32.48
N THR A 282 1.25 -9.64 32.23
CA THR A 282 1.38 -10.66 31.16
C THR A 282 0.41 -10.46 30.01
N MET A 283 -0.39 -9.39 30.02
CA MET A 283 -1.42 -9.17 29.00
C MET A 283 -1.38 -7.74 28.50
N SER A 284 -1.57 -7.54 27.21
CA SER A 284 -1.76 -6.25 26.56
C SER A 284 -3.21 -6.10 26.09
N ALA A 285 -3.61 -4.87 25.76
CA ALA A 285 -4.88 -4.60 25.09
C ALA A 285 -4.62 -4.57 23.59
N GLN A 286 -5.21 -5.50 22.84
CA GLN A 286 -5.03 -5.64 21.40
C GLN A 286 -6.34 -5.41 20.65
N ARG A 287 -6.27 -4.78 19.48
CA ARG A 287 -7.43 -4.48 18.66
C ARG A 287 -7.82 -5.69 17.81
N LYS A 288 -9.05 -6.19 18.01
CA LYS A 288 -9.55 -7.46 17.47
C LYS A 288 -9.55 -7.53 15.95
N PHE A 289 -9.99 -6.46 15.26
CA PHE A 289 -10.13 -6.50 13.80
C PHE A 289 -8.82 -6.83 13.09
N ILE A 290 -7.68 -6.40 13.68
CA ILE A 290 -6.34 -6.64 13.16
C ILE A 290 -5.96 -8.11 13.32
N ILE A 291 -6.22 -8.68 14.51
CA ILE A 291 -5.97 -10.10 14.81
C ILE A 291 -6.84 -11.00 13.92
N GLU A 292 -8.09 -10.61 13.70
CA GLU A 292 -9.08 -11.36 12.92
C GLU A 292 -8.88 -11.17 11.40
N GLY A 293 -8.04 -10.23 10.97
CA GLY A 293 -7.79 -9.94 9.55
C GLY A 293 -9.03 -9.41 8.82
N ILE A 294 -9.91 -8.70 9.51
CA ILE A 294 -11.16 -8.15 8.97
C ILE A 294 -11.07 -6.64 8.77
N ALA A 295 -12.09 -6.05 8.14
CA ALA A 295 -12.16 -4.59 8.00
C ALA A 295 -12.32 -3.89 9.37
N PRO A 296 -11.76 -2.68 9.54
CA PRO A 296 -11.97 -1.89 10.74
C PRO A 296 -13.46 -1.66 11.03
N PRO A 297 -13.86 -1.60 12.31
CA PRO A 297 -15.23 -1.28 12.67
C PRO A 297 -15.56 0.17 12.28
N VAL A 298 -16.82 0.41 11.91
CA VAL A 298 -17.32 1.76 11.56
C VAL A 298 -17.29 2.68 12.78
N GLU A 299 -17.68 2.14 13.95
CA GLU A 299 -17.61 2.85 15.22
C GLU A 299 -16.41 2.35 16.03
N LYS A 300 -15.60 3.28 16.55
CA LYS A 300 -14.51 2.93 17.48
C LYS A 300 -15.09 2.81 18.89
N SER A 301 -15.20 1.59 19.40
CA SER A 301 -15.73 1.30 20.74
C SER A 301 -14.76 0.41 21.51
N ASN A 302 -14.14 0.95 22.55
CA ASN A 302 -13.01 0.30 23.22
C ASN A 302 -13.35 -1.08 23.79
N GLY A 303 -14.51 -1.22 24.46
CA GLY A 303 -14.92 -2.49 25.04
C GLY A 303 -15.27 -3.59 24.02
N THR A 304 -15.71 -3.22 22.81
CA THR A 304 -16.00 -4.19 21.75
C THR A 304 -14.79 -4.48 20.89
N ASP A 305 -13.93 -3.49 20.69
CA ASP A 305 -12.87 -3.54 19.70
C ASP A 305 -11.56 -4.10 20.26
N PHE A 306 -11.38 -4.08 21.58
CA PHE A 306 -10.17 -4.58 22.23
C PHE A 306 -10.39 -5.91 22.96
N ILE A 307 -9.34 -6.72 23.00
CA ILE A 307 -9.23 -7.93 23.81
C ILE A 307 -7.96 -7.85 24.66
N ALA A 308 -7.99 -8.46 25.85
CA ALA A 308 -6.77 -8.69 26.60
C ALA A 308 -6.10 -9.99 26.12
N ALA A 309 -4.85 -9.93 25.66
CA ALA A 309 -4.13 -11.07 25.11
C ALA A 309 -2.62 -11.00 25.45
N LEU A 310 -1.85 -12.05 25.14
CA LEU A 310 -0.39 -12.04 25.32
C LEU A 310 0.25 -11.03 24.39
N PRO A 311 1.24 -10.23 24.84
CA PRO A 311 1.80 -9.16 24.05
C PRO A 311 2.53 -9.60 22.77
N THR A 312 2.25 -8.92 21.65
CA THR A 312 2.75 -9.28 20.30
C THR A 312 3.43 -8.11 19.56
N PRO A 313 4.37 -7.38 20.19
CA PRO A 313 4.96 -6.19 19.59
C PRO A 313 5.55 -6.47 18.20
N THR A 314 5.22 -5.64 17.23
CA THR A 314 5.53 -5.80 15.82
C THR A 314 5.98 -4.46 15.25
N ASN A 315 7.19 -4.42 14.71
CA ASN A 315 7.75 -3.26 14.02
C ASN A 315 7.64 -3.45 12.49
N ALA A 316 8.12 -2.49 11.69
CA ALA A 316 8.05 -2.55 10.23
C ALA A 316 8.82 -3.76 9.66
N ALA A 317 10.00 -4.08 10.18
CA ALA A 317 10.80 -5.22 9.73
C ALA A 317 10.10 -6.57 10.02
N LEU A 318 9.49 -6.70 11.20
CA LEU A 318 8.71 -7.86 11.59
C LEU A 318 7.45 -8.02 10.76
N THR A 319 6.76 -6.92 10.47
CA THR A 319 5.59 -6.94 9.58
C THR A 319 5.94 -7.64 8.27
N ILE A 320 7.04 -7.23 7.63
CA ILE A 320 7.50 -7.83 6.37
C ILE A 320 7.79 -9.32 6.54
N ALA A 321 8.50 -9.71 7.61
CA ALA A 321 8.85 -11.11 7.84
C ALA A 321 7.62 -11.99 8.10
N VAL A 322 6.65 -11.49 8.89
CA VAL A 322 5.39 -12.18 9.17
C VAL A 322 4.57 -12.33 7.90
N ASP A 323 4.46 -11.28 7.09
CA ASP A 323 3.73 -11.35 5.81
C ASP A 323 4.35 -12.39 4.88
N ILE A 324 5.68 -12.39 4.71
CA ILE A 324 6.41 -13.39 3.93
C ILE A 324 6.10 -14.82 4.42
N ARG A 325 5.88 -15.01 5.72
CA ARG A 325 5.53 -16.31 6.29
C ARG A 325 4.06 -16.66 6.17
N ALA A 326 3.16 -15.68 6.17
CA ALA A 326 1.74 -15.87 5.97
C ALA A 326 1.40 -16.32 4.54
N GLU A 327 2.26 -15.97 3.57
CA GLU A 327 2.14 -16.49 2.20
C GLU A 327 2.18 -18.02 2.20
N GLY A 328 1.17 -18.68 1.63
CA GLY A 328 1.17 -20.14 1.51
C GLY A 328 2.25 -20.65 0.56
N ASP A 329 2.50 -21.96 0.57
CA ASP A 329 3.41 -22.61 -0.39
C ASP A 329 2.74 -22.79 -1.76
N THR A 330 2.61 -21.69 -2.49
CA THR A 330 2.03 -21.69 -3.83
C THR A 330 3.11 -21.91 -4.91
N PRO A 331 2.79 -22.62 -6.01
CA PRO A 331 3.70 -22.73 -7.14
C PRO A 331 4.14 -21.34 -7.64
N ASN A 332 5.43 -21.19 -7.96
CA ASN A 332 6.02 -19.94 -8.46
C ASN A 332 5.99 -18.74 -7.50
N GLN A 333 5.73 -18.93 -6.21
CA GLN A 333 5.76 -17.88 -5.19
C GLN A 333 7.03 -17.01 -5.23
N CYS A 334 8.20 -17.61 -5.50
CA CYS A 334 9.46 -16.88 -5.63
C CYS A 334 9.41 -15.87 -6.78
N LEU A 335 8.78 -16.19 -7.92
CA LEU A 335 8.68 -15.30 -9.08
C LEU A 335 7.66 -14.17 -8.85
N THR A 336 6.56 -14.46 -8.14
CA THR A 336 5.45 -13.51 -7.98
C THR A 336 5.61 -12.61 -6.74
N LEU A 337 6.20 -13.11 -5.66
CA LEU A 337 6.23 -12.42 -4.37
C LEU A 337 7.58 -11.78 -4.06
N TYR A 338 8.70 -12.31 -4.57
CA TYR A 338 10.02 -11.79 -4.21
C TYR A 338 10.20 -10.31 -4.56
N SER A 339 9.80 -9.88 -5.76
CA SER A 339 9.98 -8.47 -6.17
C SER A 339 9.18 -7.47 -5.33
N PRO A 340 7.87 -7.71 -5.06
CA PRO A 340 7.12 -6.91 -4.10
C PRO A 340 7.77 -6.87 -2.69
N TYR A 341 8.18 -8.02 -2.15
CA TYR A 341 8.78 -8.07 -0.82
C TYR A 341 10.17 -7.45 -0.76
N LYS A 342 11.01 -7.61 -1.79
CA LYS A 342 12.30 -6.91 -1.90
C LYS A 342 12.10 -5.40 -1.87
N SER A 343 11.09 -4.89 -2.58
CA SER A 343 10.76 -3.47 -2.55
C SER A 343 10.39 -2.99 -1.14
N ARG A 344 9.63 -3.79 -0.39
CA ARG A 344 9.31 -3.49 1.03
C ARG A 344 10.54 -3.53 1.92
N VAL A 345 11.40 -4.55 1.79
CA VAL A 345 12.66 -4.65 2.56
C VAL A 345 13.57 -3.45 2.31
N LEU A 346 13.71 -3.03 1.04
CA LEU A 346 14.52 -1.87 0.66
C LEU A 346 13.91 -0.53 1.10
N SER A 347 12.62 -0.50 1.47
CA SER A 347 11.97 0.70 1.99
C SER A 347 12.15 0.90 3.50
N LEU A 348 12.70 -0.09 4.21
CA LEU A 348 13.01 0.02 5.63
C LEU A 348 14.04 1.12 5.89
N SER A 349 13.94 1.75 7.06
CA SER A 349 15.00 2.64 7.54
C SER A 349 16.32 1.87 7.70
N PRO A 350 17.50 2.54 7.67
CA PRO A 350 18.77 1.85 7.80
C PRO A 350 18.88 0.98 9.07
N SER A 351 18.32 1.44 10.19
CA SER A 351 18.30 0.71 11.45
C SER A 351 17.37 -0.51 11.39
N GLN A 352 16.17 -0.36 10.82
CA GLN A 352 15.22 -1.46 10.63
C GLN A 352 15.73 -2.50 9.62
N LEU A 353 16.40 -2.07 8.54
CA LEU A 353 17.04 -2.97 7.59
C LEU A 353 18.19 -3.75 8.26
N ASN A 354 18.99 -3.07 9.08
CA ASN A 354 20.03 -3.76 9.85
C ASN A 354 19.42 -4.77 10.82
N TYR A 355 18.38 -4.38 11.56
CA TYR A 355 17.62 -5.29 12.42
C TYR A 355 17.09 -6.50 11.67
N PHE A 356 16.46 -6.29 10.50
CA PHE A 356 16.01 -7.37 9.61
C PHE A 356 17.15 -8.33 9.27
N LYS A 357 18.36 -7.84 9.00
CA LYS A 357 19.51 -8.66 8.59
C LYS A 357 20.17 -9.43 9.74
N THR A 358 20.25 -8.85 10.94
CA THR A 358 21.17 -9.35 11.98
C THR A 358 20.53 -10.15 13.10
N VAL A 359 19.22 -10.00 13.33
CA VAL A 359 18.51 -10.70 14.42
C VAL A 359 18.67 -12.22 14.28
N VAL A 360 18.95 -12.91 15.39
CA VAL A 360 19.20 -14.36 15.39
C VAL A 360 18.03 -15.17 15.94
N ALA A 361 18.03 -16.48 15.63
CA ALA A 361 17.00 -17.39 16.12
C ALA A 361 17.05 -17.47 17.64
N GLY A 362 15.90 -17.28 18.30
CA GLY A 362 15.78 -17.20 19.77
C GLY A 362 15.57 -15.79 20.32
N GLU A 363 15.95 -14.74 19.58
CA GLU A 363 15.61 -13.36 19.94
C GLU A 363 14.21 -12.99 19.42
N GLU A 364 13.98 -13.24 18.13
CA GLU A 364 12.69 -13.02 17.49
C GLU A 364 12.51 -14.00 16.32
N GLN A 365 11.83 -15.11 16.62
CA GLN A 365 11.68 -16.21 15.68
C GLN A 365 10.88 -15.82 14.44
N ARG A 366 9.85 -14.96 14.58
CA ARG A 366 9.02 -14.53 13.43
C ARG A 366 9.86 -13.88 12.33
N LEU A 367 10.85 -13.09 12.75
CA LEU A 367 11.76 -12.40 11.84
C LEU A 367 12.70 -13.36 11.15
N THR A 368 13.37 -14.24 11.91
CA THR A 368 14.33 -15.19 11.33
C THR A 368 13.67 -16.14 10.35
N ASP A 369 12.45 -16.56 10.67
CA ASP A 369 11.62 -17.43 9.86
C ASP A 369 11.28 -16.80 8.50
N GLY A 370 10.80 -15.54 8.51
CA GLY A 370 10.48 -14.82 7.28
C GLY A 370 11.71 -14.46 6.45
N ARG A 371 12.80 -14.03 7.12
CA ARG A 371 14.07 -13.73 6.44
C ARG A 371 14.63 -14.95 5.73
N ALA A 372 14.62 -16.13 6.36
CA ALA A 372 15.14 -17.34 5.73
C ALA A 372 14.40 -17.66 4.41
N ARG A 373 13.08 -17.45 4.37
CA ARG A 373 12.28 -17.64 3.15
C ARG A 373 12.59 -16.57 2.09
N TYR A 374 12.72 -15.32 2.51
CA TYR A 374 13.14 -14.21 1.63
C TYR A 374 14.49 -14.48 0.95
N GLU A 375 15.49 -14.87 1.74
CA GLU A 375 16.84 -15.20 1.25
C GLU A 375 16.82 -16.45 0.36
N ALA A 376 15.97 -17.43 0.64
CA ALA A 376 15.80 -18.60 -0.23
C ALA A 376 15.21 -18.23 -1.60
N TRP A 377 14.25 -17.30 -1.65
CA TRP A 377 13.73 -16.77 -2.92
C TRP A 377 14.81 -16.01 -3.70
N ALA A 378 15.57 -15.14 -3.02
CA ALA A 378 16.68 -14.43 -3.62
C ALA A 378 17.69 -15.39 -4.25
N LEU A 379 18.11 -16.40 -3.50
CA LEU A 379 19.05 -17.44 -3.95
C LEU A 379 18.51 -18.20 -5.17
N HIS A 380 17.23 -18.60 -5.13
CA HIS A 380 16.59 -19.31 -6.23
C HIS A 380 16.57 -18.49 -7.53
N LEU A 381 16.38 -17.17 -7.42
CA LEU A 381 16.34 -16.27 -8.56
C LEU A 381 17.73 -15.76 -8.99
N GLY A 382 18.79 -16.06 -8.23
CA GLY A 382 20.14 -15.61 -8.51
C GLY A 382 20.44 -14.17 -8.10
N ASP A 383 19.67 -13.61 -7.15
CA ASP A 383 19.94 -12.28 -6.61
C ASP A 383 21.06 -12.34 -5.55
N ALA A 384 22.27 -11.95 -5.93
CA ALA A 384 23.42 -11.93 -5.02
C ALA A 384 23.37 -10.76 -4.01
N LEU A 385 22.50 -9.77 -4.23
CA LEU A 385 22.39 -8.56 -3.39
C LEU A 385 20.93 -8.32 -2.98
N PRO A 386 20.33 -9.22 -2.17
CA PRO A 386 18.92 -9.14 -1.80
C PRO A 386 18.59 -7.92 -0.92
N TYR A 387 19.59 -7.29 -0.30
CA TYR A 387 19.41 -6.12 0.57
C TYR A 387 19.85 -4.80 -0.08
N GLU A 388 20.14 -4.83 -1.38
CA GLU A 388 20.59 -3.64 -2.12
C GLU A 388 19.81 -3.51 -3.43
N TYR A 389 19.77 -2.28 -3.94
CA TYR A 389 19.27 -2.04 -5.28
C TYR A 389 20.26 -2.57 -6.31
N ASN A 390 19.80 -3.44 -7.21
CA ASN A 390 20.63 -4.03 -8.26
C ASN A 390 19.93 -3.87 -9.61
N GLU A 391 20.33 -2.86 -10.39
CA GLU A 391 19.79 -2.57 -11.72
C GLU A 391 19.98 -3.72 -12.72
N ASN A 392 20.96 -4.59 -12.46
CA ASN A 392 21.28 -5.73 -13.32
C ASN A 392 20.41 -6.95 -13.02
N PHE A 393 19.69 -6.95 -11.89
CA PHE A 393 18.81 -8.05 -11.52
C PHE A 393 17.43 -7.84 -12.15
N ARG A 394 17.23 -8.46 -13.33
CA ARG A 394 15.96 -8.43 -14.08
C ARG A 394 15.15 -9.68 -13.77
N LEU A 395 14.09 -9.56 -12.98
CA LEU A 395 13.01 -10.56 -12.99
C LEU A 395 12.25 -10.46 -14.31
N GLY A 396 11.79 -11.60 -14.80
CA GLY A 396 11.16 -11.77 -16.11
C GLY A 396 10.23 -10.63 -16.54
N ASN A 397 10.54 -10.11 -17.73
CA ASN A 397 9.74 -9.32 -18.66
C ASN A 397 8.28 -8.98 -18.26
N THR A 398 8.09 -8.17 -17.22
CA THR A 398 6.90 -7.34 -17.07
C THR A 398 7.38 -5.91 -16.92
N ASN A 399 7.05 -5.09 -17.91
CA ASN A 399 7.30 -3.66 -17.92
C ASN A 399 6.46 -2.95 -16.82
N LYS A 400 6.81 -3.16 -15.55
CA LYS A 400 6.31 -2.36 -14.41
C LYS A 400 7.39 -1.41 -13.85
N HIS A 401 8.56 -1.34 -14.49
CA HIS A 401 9.64 -0.43 -14.11
C HIS A 401 9.37 1.06 -14.41
N THR A 402 8.22 1.42 -14.98
CA THR A 402 7.77 2.81 -15.07
C THR A 402 7.14 3.36 -13.78
N PHE A 403 6.88 2.54 -12.75
CA PHE A 403 6.22 3.04 -11.53
C PHE A 403 7.19 3.56 -10.46
N THR A 404 8.43 3.08 -10.37
CA THR A 404 9.32 3.43 -9.25
C THR A 404 10.06 4.76 -9.43
N SER A 405 10.42 5.15 -10.66
CA SER A 405 10.93 6.50 -10.93
C SER A 405 9.86 7.56 -10.70
N ASP A 406 8.62 7.23 -11.05
CA ASP A 406 7.50 8.15 -10.97
C ASP A 406 6.99 8.30 -9.53
N ILE A 407 7.07 7.27 -8.68
CA ILE A 407 6.73 7.38 -7.25
C ILE A 407 7.79 8.19 -6.48
N VAL A 408 9.08 8.04 -6.78
CA VAL A 408 10.12 8.88 -6.15
C VAL A 408 9.96 10.35 -6.60
N MET A 409 9.63 10.59 -7.87
CA MET A 409 9.24 11.92 -8.37
C MET A 409 7.94 12.44 -7.74
N LEU A 410 6.92 11.60 -7.58
CA LEU A 410 5.62 11.98 -7.01
C LEU A 410 5.75 12.32 -5.52
N VAL A 411 6.56 11.58 -4.76
CA VAL A 411 6.88 11.88 -3.36
C VAL A 411 7.62 13.21 -3.24
N LEU A 412 8.56 13.51 -4.14
CA LEU A 412 9.24 14.81 -4.20
C LEU A 412 8.27 15.95 -4.59
N VAL A 413 7.36 15.72 -5.52
CA VAL A 413 6.37 16.71 -5.96
C VAL A 413 5.32 16.97 -4.86
N ILE A 414 4.82 15.95 -4.16
CA ILE A 414 3.88 16.10 -3.04
C ILE A 414 4.54 16.83 -1.87
N ALA A 415 5.81 16.54 -1.56
CA ALA A 415 6.56 17.29 -0.54
C ALA A 415 6.73 18.77 -0.92
N LEU A 416 6.99 19.08 -2.19
CA LEU A 416 7.11 20.45 -2.70
C LEU A 416 5.76 21.19 -2.76
N PHE A 417 4.66 20.51 -3.06
CA PHE A 417 3.30 21.06 -3.00
C PHE A 417 2.83 21.31 -1.56
N GLY A 418 3.14 20.40 -0.63
CA GLY A 418 2.85 20.59 0.80
C GLY A 418 3.56 21.81 1.40
N LEU A 419 4.83 22.02 1.03
CA LEU A 419 5.59 23.20 1.43
C LEU A 419 5.02 24.50 0.84
N SER A 420 4.67 24.52 -0.45
CA SER A 420 4.14 25.72 -1.10
C SER A 420 2.73 26.10 -0.63
N ILE A 421 1.87 25.13 -0.34
CA ILE A 421 0.57 25.36 0.29
C ILE A 421 0.74 25.85 1.75
N GLY A 422 1.66 25.26 2.51
CA GLY A 422 2.02 25.72 3.85
C GLY A 422 2.47 27.19 3.87
N PHE A 423 3.32 27.59 2.92
CA PHE A 423 3.74 28.99 2.76
C PHE A 423 2.60 29.93 2.33
N TYR A 424 1.67 29.47 1.50
CA TYR A 424 0.49 30.25 1.10
C TYR A 424 -0.42 30.57 2.30
N PHE A 425 -0.68 29.59 3.18
CA PHE A 425 -1.50 29.80 4.37
C PHE A 425 -0.81 30.65 5.45
N ILE A 426 0.51 30.52 5.61
CA ILE A 426 1.29 31.39 6.53
C ILE A 426 1.26 32.85 6.03
N LYS A 427 1.42 33.08 4.73
CA LYS A 427 1.39 34.43 4.13
C LYS A 427 0.00 35.06 4.13
N SER A 428 -1.06 34.25 3.97
CA SER A 428 -2.45 34.67 4.09
C SER A 428 -2.82 35.15 5.51
N LYS A 429 -2.39 34.41 6.54
CA LYS A 429 -2.58 34.79 7.97
C LYS A 429 -1.85 36.09 8.34
N GLN A 430 -0.65 36.32 7.79
CA GLN A 430 0.09 37.56 8.05
C GLN A 430 -0.52 38.79 7.37
N ASN A 431 -1.23 38.61 6.25
CA ASN A 431 -1.92 39.71 5.56
C ASN A 431 -3.26 40.10 6.22
N THR A 432 -3.91 39.17 6.93
CA THR A 432 -5.14 39.47 7.69
C THR A 432 -4.83 40.21 8.99
N ALA A 433 -3.64 40.03 9.59
CA ALA A 433 -3.20 40.77 10.77
C ALA A 433 -2.77 42.23 10.50
N LYS A 434 -2.73 42.68 9.23
CA LYS A 434 -2.41 44.07 8.83
C LYS A 434 -3.63 44.90 8.41
N LYS A 435 -4.83 44.36 8.57
CA LYS A 435 -6.09 45.11 8.40
C LYS A 435 -6.93 44.98 9.66
N HIS A 436 -6.52 45.69 10.70
CA HIS A 436 -7.41 46.25 11.72
C HIS A 436 -6.81 47.53 12.27
#